data_AF-A0AAU1MWI7-F1
#
_entry.id   AF-A0AAU1MWI7-F1
#
_cell.length_a   1.000
_cell.length_b   1.000
_cell.length_c   1.000
_cell.angle_alpha   90.00
_cell.angle_beta   90.00
_cell.angle_gamma   90.00
#
_symmetry.space_group_name_H-M   'P 1'
#
loop_
_entity.id
_entity.type
_entity.pdbx_description
1 polymer ?
#
loop_
_entity_poly.entity_id
_entity_poly.type
_entity_poly.pdbx_seq_one_letter_code
_entity_poly.pdbx_strand_id
1 'polypeptide(L)'
;MPSFATDPRHAELVAVLTPLLRRTLADDTGGYGGSYELHLTAHEAVELGGIDLIRSAMRKAARSLGWSPLRTYGAVYESVAVVGVLDQREIPEPFATAVEQRRLARGRASAEIVGKNMQDGLRRAVPGSVFLTAQEFRAAYAAR
;
A
#
# COMPACT_ATOMS: atom_id res chain seq x y z
N MET A 1 15.47 -4.79 -15.03
CA MET A 1 15.27 -4.53 -13.59
C MET A 1 16.32 -5.33 -12.82
N PRO A 2 16.97 -4.79 -11.80
CA PRO A 2 17.95 -5.54 -11.02
C PRO A 2 17.29 -6.78 -10.39
N SER A 3 18.03 -7.88 -10.30
CA SER A 3 17.59 -9.08 -9.58
C SER A 3 17.87 -8.90 -8.10
N PHE A 4 16.81 -8.86 -7.28
CA PHE A 4 16.89 -8.79 -5.82
C PHE A 4 16.61 -10.13 -5.15
N ALA A 5 16.62 -11.23 -5.92
CA ALA A 5 16.19 -12.55 -5.43
C ALA A 5 17.07 -13.08 -4.29
N THR A 6 18.33 -12.64 -4.22
CA THR A 6 19.31 -13.05 -3.21
C THR A 6 19.45 -12.05 -2.05
N ASP A 7 18.79 -10.89 -2.10
CA ASP A 7 18.83 -9.94 -1.00
C ASP A 7 17.84 -10.37 0.10
N PRO A 8 18.29 -10.65 1.34
CA PRO A 8 17.40 -11.11 2.41
C PRO A 8 16.30 -10.10 2.73
N ARG A 9 16.57 -8.79 2.61
CA ARG A 9 15.59 -7.72 2.85
C ARG A 9 14.41 -7.82 1.89
N HIS A 10 14.63 -8.31 0.67
CA HIS A 10 13.55 -8.48 -0.28
C HIS A 10 12.57 -9.58 0.17
N ALA A 11 13.04 -10.68 0.75
CA ALA A 11 12.18 -11.72 1.27
C ALA A 11 11.38 -11.24 2.51
N GLU A 12 12.06 -10.53 3.42
CA GLU A 12 11.42 -9.91 4.60
C GLU A 12 10.33 -8.92 4.19
N LEU A 13 10.62 -8.01 3.26
CA LEU A 13 9.64 -7.05 2.75
C LEU A 13 8.45 -7.75 2.10
N VAL A 14 8.66 -8.81 1.33
CA VAL A 14 7.55 -9.58 0.74
C VAL A 14 6.68 -10.19 1.82
N ALA A 15 7.27 -10.78 2.87
CA ALA A 15 6.54 -11.38 3.98
C ALA A 15 5.69 -10.34 4.73
N VAL A 16 6.23 -9.14 4.97
CA VAL A 16 5.54 -8.04 5.64
C VAL A 16 4.45 -7.41 4.75
N LEU A 17 4.73 -7.21 3.46
CA LEU A 17 3.82 -6.53 2.54
C LEU A 17 2.61 -7.39 2.14
N THR A 18 2.77 -8.71 2.01
CA THR A 18 1.70 -9.60 1.55
C THR A 18 0.42 -9.51 2.39
N PRO A 19 0.44 -9.62 3.74
CA PRO A 19 -0.76 -9.47 4.54
C PRO A 19 -1.33 -8.05 4.50
N LEU A 20 -0.48 -7.01 4.42
CA LEU A 20 -0.92 -5.62 4.31
C LEU A 20 -1.65 -5.37 2.99
N LEU A 21 -1.13 -5.88 1.87
CA LEU A 21 -1.79 -5.82 0.57
C LEU A 21 -3.11 -6.60 0.57
N ARG A 22 -3.16 -7.78 1.19
CA ARG A 22 -4.39 -8.58 1.28
C ARG A 22 -5.50 -7.84 2.02
N ARG A 23 -5.18 -7.09 3.09
CA ARG A 23 -6.16 -6.23 3.81
C ARG A 23 -6.77 -5.14 2.93
N THR A 24 -6.10 -4.74 1.85
CA THR A 24 -6.66 -3.77 0.90
C THR A 24 -7.79 -4.35 0.07
N LEU A 25 -7.85 -5.68 -0.06
CA LEU A 25 -8.91 -6.42 -0.74
C LEU A 25 -10.10 -6.63 0.20
N ALA A 26 -11.30 -6.59 -0.35
CA ALA A 26 -12.51 -6.97 0.36
C ALA A 26 -12.96 -8.34 -0.11
N ASP A 27 -13.66 -9.06 0.76
CA ASP A 27 -14.20 -10.38 0.40
C ASP A 27 -15.25 -10.26 -0.72
N ASP A 28 -16.03 -9.17 -0.73
CA ASP A 28 -17.07 -8.89 -1.72
C ASP A 28 -16.55 -8.28 -3.03
N THR A 29 -15.27 -7.87 -3.11
CA THR A 29 -14.67 -7.35 -4.35
C THR A 29 -14.07 -8.42 -5.24
N GLY A 30 -14.21 -9.71 -4.88
CA GLY A 30 -13.58 -10.81 -5.62
C GLY A 30 -12.05 -10.71 -5.66
N GLY A 31 -11.46 -9.96 -4.73
CA GLY A 31 -10.03 -9.67 -4.69
C GLY A 31 -9.54 -8.63 -5.70
N TYR A 32 -10.42 -7.86 -6.35
CA TYR A 32 -10.06 -6.81 -7.32
C TYR A 32 -9.94 -5.41 -6.69
N GLY A 33 -9.27 -4.51 -7.42
CA GLY A 33 -9.27 -3.07 -7.15
C GLY A 33 -8.33 -2.64 -6.01
N GLY A 34 -7.40 -3.51 -5.61
CA GLY A 34 -6.44 -3.24 -4.56
C GLY A 34 -5.39 -2.20 -4.96
N SER A 35 -4.98 -1.39 -3.98
CA SER A 35 -3.86 -0.45 -4.11
C SER A 35 -3.21 -0.22 -2.76
N TYR A 36 -1.92 0.08 -2.79
CA TYR A 36 -1.13 0.33 -1.59
C TYR A 36 0.01 1.29 -1.89
N GLU A 37 0.20 2.28 -1.02
CA GLU A 37 1.22 3.32 -1.15
C GLU A 37 1.89 3.55 0.20
N LEU A 38 3.22 3.58 0.20
CA LEU A 38 4.05 3.90 1.35
C LEU A 38 4.73 5.24 1.17
N HIS A 39 4.67 6.04 2.23
CA HIS A 39 5.46 7.25 2.41
C HIS A 39 6.47 7.00 3.52
N LEU A 40 7.73 6.90 3.12
CA LEU A 40 8.88 6.66 3.98
C LEU A 40 9.73 7.93 4.03
N THR A 41 10.57 8.04 5.04
CA THR A 41 11.70 8.97 4.94
C THR A 41 12.71 8.44 3.92
N ALA A 42 13.50 9.35 3.33
CA ALA A 42 14.59 8.96 2.42
C ALA A 42 15.58 8.02 3.12
N HIS A 43 15.82 8.23 4.42
CA HIS A 43 16.68 7.37 5.23
C HIS A 43 16.12 5.95 5.39
N GLU A 44 14.85 5.81 5.78
CA GLU A 44 14.17 4.51 5.88
C GLU A 44 14.23 3.76 4.54
N ALA A 45 14.01 4.45 3.42
CA ALA A 45 14.10 3.83 2.10
C ALA A 45 15.50 3.27 1.82
N VAL A 46 16.57 3.94 2.25
CA VAL A 46 17.96 3.44 2.13
C VAL A 46 18.19 2.22 3.02
N GLU A 47 17.73 2.24 4.27
CA GLU A 47 17.86 1.11 5.21
C GLU A 47 17.17 -0.16 4.67
N LEU A 48 16.00 0.02 4.04
CA LEU A 48 15.24 -1.04 3.39
C LEU A 48 15.84 -1.52 2.05
N GLY A 49 16.99 -0.98 1.63
CA GLY A 49 17.70 -1.40 0.41
C GLY A 49 17.33 -0.63 -0.85
N GLY A 50 16.70 0.54 -0.70
CA GLY A 50 16.39 1.47 -1.78
C GLY A 50 15.01 1.24 -2.41
N ILE A 51 14.52 2.27 -3.11
CA ILE A 51 13.19 2.27 -3.74
C ILE A 51 13.00 1.11 -4.71
N ASP A 52 14.00 0.73 -5.49
CA ASP A 52 13.85 -0.34 -6.46
C ASP A 52 13.68 -1.73 -5.82
N LEU A 53 14.34 -1.97 -4.68
CA LEU A 53 14.14 -3.20 -3.91
C LEU A 53 12.73 -3.24 -3.32
N ILE A 54 12.28 -2.14 -2.72
CA ILE A 54 10.93 -2.03 -2.15
C ILE A 54 9.86 -2.22 -3.24
N ARG A 55 10.03 -1.58 -4.41
CA ARG A 55 9.15 -1.75 -5.58
C ARG A 55 9.12 -3.20 -6.05
N SER A 56 10.28 -3.88 -6.06
CA SER A 56 10.37 -5.29 -6.41
C SER A 56 9.59 -6.16 -5.42
N ALA A 57 9.76 -5.91 -4.12
CA ALA A 57 9.05 -6.63 -3.06
C ALA A 57 7.53 -6.43 -3.14
N MET A 58 7.07 -5.19 -3.32
CA MET A 58 5.65 -4.88 -3.55
C MET A 58 5.10 -5.61 -4.77
N ARG A 59 5.84 -5.63 -5.89
CA ARG A 59 5.43 -6.36 -7.09
C ARG A 59 5.28 -7.85 -6.81
N LYS A 60 6.26 -8.47 -6.13
CA LYS A 60 6.22 -9.90 -5.81
C LYS A 60 5.06 -10.23 -4.86
N ALA A 61 4.86 -9.41 -3.82
CA ALA A 61 3.75 -9.56 -2.89
C ALA A 61 2.39 -9.43 -3.60
N ALA A 62 2.18 -8.41 -4.43
CA ALA A 62 0.95 -8.23 -5.20
C ALA A 62 0.70 -9.39 -6.18
N ARG A 63 1.73 -9.86 -6.89
CA ARG A 63 1.61 -11.05 -7.76
C ARG A 63 1.22 -12.31 -7.00
N SER A 64 1.70 -12.49 -5.77
CA SER A 64 1.30 -13.62 -4.92
C SER A 64 -0.20 -13.60 -4.55
N LEU A 65 -0.85 -12.44 -4.68
CA LEU A 65 -2.29 -12.26 -4.50
C LEU A 65 -3.07 -12.32 -5.84
N GLY A 66 -2.41 -12.69 -6.93
CA GLY A 66 -3.03 -12.81 -8.25
C GLY A 66 -3.20 -11.48 -9.00
N TRP A 67 -2.55 -10.39 -8.57
CA TRP A 67 -2.63 -9.12 -9.28
C TRP A 67 -1.77 -9.19 -10.55
N SER A 68 -2.43 -9.25 -11.71
CA SER A 68 -1.80 -9.21 -13.03
C SER A 68 -2.86 -8.90 -14.09
N PRO A 69 -2.77 -7.77 -14.82
CA PRO A 69 -1.70 -6.79 -14.80
C PRO A 69 -1.67 -5.95 -13.51
N LEU A 70 -0.51 -5.37 -13.19
CA LEU A 70 -0.30 -4.44 -12.07
C LEU A 70 0.66 -3.33 -12.48
N ARG A 71 0.58 -2.16 -11.81
CA ARG A 71 1.56 -1.06 -11.92
C ARG A 71 2.28 -0.84 -10.60
N THR A 72 3.59 -0.61 -10.67
CA THR A 72 4.39 -0.15 -9.52
C THR A 72 5.09 1.16 -9.85
N TYR A 73 5.11 2.10 -8.92
CA TYR A 73 5.78 3.40 -9.03
C TYR A 73 6.61 3.66 -7.77
N GLY A 74 7.59 4.55 -7.88
CA GLY A 74 8.30 5.04 -6.72
C GLY A 74 9.30 6.11 -7.08
N ALA A 75 9.53 7.03 -6.15
CA ALA A 75 10.42 8.17 -6.30
C ALA A 75 10.93 8.64 -4.93
N VAL A 76 12.08 9.30 -4.92
CA VAL A 76 12.63 9.97 -3.74
C VAL A 76 12.65 11.47 -4.02
N TYR A 77 12.13 12.25 -3.08
CA TYR A 77 12.06 13.71 -3.11
C TYR A 77 12.66 14.25 -1.82
N GLU A 78 13.87 14.81 -1.90
CA GLU A 78 14.60 15.37 -0.75
C GLU A 78 14.62 14.40 0.46
N SER A 79 13.71 14.59 1.42
CA SER A 79 13.60 13.84 2.68
C SER A 79 12.53 12.74 2.66
N VAL A 80 11.74 12.61 1.59
CA VAL A 80 10.61 11.68 1.49
C VAL A 80 10.82 10.70 0.34
N ALA A 81 10.45 9.45 0.55
CA ALA A 81 10.41 8.40 -0.45
C ALA A 81 8.98 7.87 -0.58
N VAL A 82 8.44 7.89 -1.79
CA VAL A 82 7.10 7.38 -2.10
C VAL A 82 7.23 6.14 -2.95
N VAL A 83 6.47 5.10 -2.63
CA VAL A 83 6.44 3.85 -3.39
C VAL A 83 5.08 3.20 -3.31
N GLY A 84 4.57 2.70 -4.43
CA GLY A 84 3.24 2.09 -4.44
C GLY A 84 3.02 1.06 -5.54
N VAL A 85 1.92 0.33 -5.37
CA VAL A 85 1.44 -0.72 -6.27
C VAL A 85 -0.07 -0.60 -6.46
N LEU A 86 -0.52 -0.77 -7.70
CA LEU A 86 -1.93 -0.80 -8.07
C LEU A 86 -2.25 -2.08 -8.84
N ASP A 87 -3.34 -2.73 -8.46
CA ASP A 87 -4.00 -3.73 -9.30
C ASP A 87 -4.56 -3.05 -10.55
N GLN A 88 -4.22 -3.56 -11.73
CA GLN A 88 -4.69 -3.03 -13.02
C GLN A 88 -5.61 -4.01 -13.75
N ARG A 89 -6.00 -5.10 -13.10
CA ARG A 89 -7.01 -6.00 -13.66
C ARG A 89 -8.30 -5.23 -13.92
N GLU A 90 -8.88 -5.48 -15.08
CA GLU A 90 -10.25 -5.08 -15.36
C GLU A 90 -11.17 -5.74 -14.33
N ILE A 91 -12.08 -4.96 -13.76
CA ILE A 91 -12.97 -5.43 -12.72
C ILE A 91 -14.18 -6.07 -13.41
N PRO A 92 -14.44 -7.38 -13.21
CA PRO A 92 -15.61 -8.02 -13.78
C PRO A 92 -16.90 -7.40 -13.24
N GLU A 93 -17.93 -7.32 -14.08
CA GLU A 93 -19.22 -6.70 -13.75
C GLU A 93 -19.84 -7.15 -12.40
N PRO A 94 -19.80 -8.44 -12.02
CA PRO A 94 -20.31 -8.88 -10.72
C PRO A 94 -19.65 -8.20 -9.52
N PHE A 95 -18.42 -7.70 -9.67
CA PHE A 95 -17.64 -7.05 -8.61
C PHE A 95 -17.53 -5.53 -8.78
N ALA A 96 -17.88 -4.98 -9.94
CA ALA A 96 -17.69 -3.56 -10.26
C ALA A 96 -18.36 -2.64 -9.24
N THR A 97 -19.61 -2.93 -8.88
CA THR A 97 -20.36 -2.16 -7.90
C THR A 97 -19.72 -2.24 -6.50
N ALA A 98 -19.30 -3.43 -6.06
CA ALA A 98 -18.65 -3.61 -4.76
C ALA A 98 -17.32 -2.85 -4.68
N VAL A 99 -16.51 -2.89 -5.73
CA VAL A 99 -15.24 -2.15 -5.80
C VAL A 99 -15.48 -0.63 -5.73
N GLU A 100 -16.43 -0.12 -6.51
CA GLU A 100 -16.73 1.31 -6.51
C GLU A 100 -17.33 1.78 -5.17
N GLN A 101 -18.25 1.02 -4.59
CA GLN A 101 -18.80 1.33 -3.28
C GLN A 101 -17.72 1.35 -2.20
N ARG A 102 -16.75 0.42 -2.23
CA ARG A 102 -15.62 0.42 -1.31
C ARG A 102 -14.72 1.64 -1.51
N ARG A 103 -14.42 2.03 -2.76
CA ARG A 103 -13.65 3.25 -3.06
C ARG A 103 -14.34 4.48 -2.48
N LEU A 104 -15.64 4.62 -2.73
CA LEU A 104 -16.47 5.71 -2.19
C LEU A 104 -16.58 5.67 -0.66
N ALA A 105 -16.70 4.49 -0.05
CA ALA A 105 -16.78 4.34 1.39
C ALA A 105 -15.45 4.73 2.06
N ARG A 106 -14.31 4.33 1.49
CA ARG A 106 -12.99 4.78 1.96
C ARG A 106 -12.86 6.29 1.86
N GLY A 107 -13.21 6.89 0.73
CA GLY A 107 -13.16 8.34 0.54
C GLY A 107 -14.04 9.09 1.55
N ARG A 108 -15.27 8.63 1.78
CA ARG A 108 -16.19 9.20 2.77
C ARG A 108 -15.64 9.10 4.19
N ALA A 109 -15.14 7.93 4.60
CA ALA A 109 -14.54 7.74 5.91
C ALA A 109 -13.32 8.65 6.12
N SER A 110 -12.46 8.80 5.10
CA SER A 110 -11.34 9.73 5.17
C SER A 110 -11.80 11.19 5.32
N ALA A 111 -12.77 11.61 4.50
CA ALA A 111 -13.32 12.97 4.54
C ALA A 111 -13.98 13.31 5.88
N GLU A 112 -14.72 12.36 6.48
CA GLU A 112 -15.36 12.53 7.78
C GLU A 112 -14.33 12.80 8.89
N ILE A 113 -13.26 12.00 8.94
CA ILE A 113 -12.22 12.17 9.97
C ILE A 113 -11.44 13.48 9.74
N VAL A 114 -11.15 13.83 8.49
CA VAL A 114 -10.51 15.13 8.18
C VAL A 114 -11.40 16.29 8.61
N GLY A 115 -12.72 16.23 8.35
CA GLY A 115 -13.68 17.22 8.79
C GLY A 115 -13.71 17.37 10.31
N LYS A 116 -13.73 16.26 11.07
CA LYS A 116 -13.64 16.27 12.53
C LYS A 116 -12.34 16.93 13.01
N ASN A 117 -11.21 16.55 12.42
CA ASN A 117 -9.90 17.13 12.77
C ASN A 117 -9.84 18.64 12.51
N MET A 118 -10.47 19.13 11.44
CA MET A 118 -10.58 20.57 11.16
C MET A 118 -11.50 21.29 12.16
N GLN A 119 -12.59 20.64 12.59
CA GLN A 119 -13.57 21.23 13.50
C GLN A 119 -13.05 21.39 14.93
N ASP A 120 -12.33 20.39 15.45
CA ASP A 120 -11.89 20.36 16.85
C ASP A 120 -10.37 20.47 17.05
N GLY A 121 -9.60 20.51 15.96
CA GLY A 121 -8.13 20.61 15.99
C GLY A 121 -7.41 19.34 16.46
N LEU A 122 -8.13 18.26 16.75
CA LEU A 122 -7.53 17.00 17.20
C LEU A 122 -6.99 16.22 16.01
N ARG A 123 -5.77 15.67 16.13
CA ARG A 123 -5.16 14.86 15.07
C ARG A 123 -5.56 13.40 15.21
N ARG A 124 -6.68 13.01 14.62
CA ARG A 124 -7.07 11.59 14.51
C ARG A 124 -6.45 10.94 13.28
N ALA A 125 -6.15 9.65 13.39
CA ALA A 125 -5.69 8.83 12.27
C ALA A 125 -6.79 8.72 11.20
N VAL A 126 -6.47 9.09 9.98
CA VAL A 126 -7.39 9.03 8.84
C VAL A 126 -7.27 7.65 8.17
N PRO A 127 -8.32 6.83 8.12
CA PRO A 127 -8.29 5.54 7.45
C PRO A 127 -7.86 5.67 5.99
N GLY A 128 -6.96 4.80 5.54
CA GLY A 128 -6.41 4.84 4.19
C GLY A 128 -5.49 6.03 3.91
N SER A 129 -5.15 6.85 4.91
CA SER A 129 -4.09 7.85 4.75
C SER A 129 -2.74 7.20 4.60
N VAL A 130 -1.86 7.85 3.84
CA VAL A 130 -0.47 7.43 3.65
C VAL A 130 0.30 7.38 4.98
N PHE A 131 -0.07 8.24 5.94
CA PHE A 131 0.51 8.26 7.28
C PHE A 131 0.19 6.99 8.07
N LEU A 132 -1.10 6.62 8.15
CA LEU A 132 -1.51 5.40 8.85
C LEU A 132 -0.94 4.16 8.17
N THR A 133 -0.96 4.15 6.83
CA THR A 133 -0.39 3.05 6.03
C THR A 133 1.10 2.85 6.31
N ALA A 134 1.87 3.93 6.42
CA ALA A 134 3.28 3.87 6.78
C ALA A 134 3.51 3.43 8.23
N GLN A 135 2.65 3.82 9.19
CA GLN A 135 2.73 3.34 10.57
C GLN A 135 2.44 1.85 10.69
N GLU A 136 1.40 1.35 10.00
CA GLU A 136 1.09 -0.08 9.97
C GLU A 136 2.24 -0.90 9.37
N PHE A 137 2.85 -0.39 8.29
CA PHE A 137 4.04 -1.00 7.71
C PHE A 137 5.20 -1.03 8.70
N ARG A 138 5.52 0.08 9.37
CA ARG A 138 6.59 0.13 10.37
C ARG A 138 6.36 -0.85 11.51
N ALA A 139 5.13 -0.91 12.03
CA ALA A 139 4.77 -1.83 13.09
C ALA A 139 4.92 -3.30 12.65
N ALA A 140 4.41 -3.64 11.46
CA ALA A 140 4.53 -4.99 10.92
C ALA A 140 5.99 -5.37 10.61
N TYR A 141 6.78 -4.42 10.12
CA TYR A 141 8.19 -4.62 9.85
C TYR A 141 8.99 -4.78 11.15
N ALA A 142 8.72 -4.00 12.19
CA ALA A 142 9.40 -4.13 13.48
C ALA A 142 9.09 -5.46 14.20
N ALA A 143 7.95 -6.09 13.90
CA ALA A 143 7.51 -7.36 14.50
C ALA A 143 7.90 -8.61 13.69
N ARG A 144 8.72 -8.47 12.64
CA ARG A 144 9.09 -9.53 11.70
C ARG A 144 10.11 -10.53 12.25
#